data_AF-A0AAW5Z8S4-F1
#
_entry.id   AF-A0AAW5Z8S4-F1
#
_cell.length_a   1.000
_cell.length_b   1.000
_cell.length_c   1.000
_cell.angle_alpha   90.00
_cell.angle_beta   90.00
_cell.angle_gamma   90.00
#
_symmetry.space_group_name_H-M   'P 1'
#
loop_
_entity.id
_entity.type
_entity.pdbx_description
1 polymer ?
#
loop_
_entity_poly.entity_id
_entity_poly.type
_entity_poly.pdbx_seq_one_letter_code
_entity_poly.pdbx_strand_id
1 'polypeptide(L)'
;RGFDGRTQRYRYSATGQLVHSEDEGLITLWHYDASDRITHRTVNGDPAEQWQYDEHGWLTEISHISEGHRVAVHYGHDDKGRLTGERQTVENPETGEMLWEHETKHAYSEQGL
;
A
#
# COMPACT_ATOMS: atom_id res chain seq x y z
N ARG A 1 7.05 -4.04 27.25
CA ARG A 1 6.09 -5.11 27.63
C ARG A 1 4.71 -4.45 27.60
N GLY A 2 3.83 -4.88 26.70
CA GLY A 2 2.48 -4.35 26.55
C GLY A 2 1.59 -4.71 27.73
N PHE A 3 0.39 -4.15 27.75
CA PHE A 3 -0.62 -4.35 28.80
C PHE A 3 -1.05 -5.82 28.97
N ASP A 4 -0.91 -6.63 27.91
CA ASP A 4 -1.21 -8.05 27.83
C ASP A 4 0.01 -8.96 28.02
N GLY A 5 1.18 -8.40 28.35
CA GLY A 5 2.42 -9.16 28.50
C GLY A 5 3.17 -9.41 27.19
N ARG A 6 2.62 -9.00 26.04
CA ARG A 6 3.30 -9.10 24.72
C ARG A 6 4.54 -8.21 24.70
N THR A 7 5.52 -8.61 23.91
CA THR A 7 6.70 -7.80 23.64
C THR A 7 6.75 -7.49 22.16
N GLN A 8 6.39 -6.26 21.82
CA GLN A 8 6.63 -5.71 20.49
C GLN A 8 8.03 -5.12 20.43
N ARG A 9 8.72 -5.30 19.32
CA ARG A 9 10.04 -4.69 19.07
C ARG A 9 10.02 -3.96 17.74
N TYR A 10 10.63 -2.79 17.73
CA TYR A 10 10.71 -1.93 16.56
C TYR A 10 12.17 -1.58 16.30
N ARG A 11 12.55 -1.53 15.02
CA ARG A 11 13.85 -1.03 14.58
C ARG A 11 13.62 0.05 13.53
N TYR A 12 14.40 1.12 13.64
CA TYR A 12 14.29 2.29 12.79
C TYR A 12 15.58 2.49 11.99
N SER A 13 15.47 3.07 10.79
CA SER A 13 16.61 3.55 10.02
C SER A 13 17.31 4.73 10.71
N ALA A 14 18.45 5.16 10.19
CA ALA A 14 19.15 6.35 10.68
C ALA A 14 18.33 7.65 10.55
N THR A 15 17.37 7.69 9.61
CA THR A 15 16.45 8.81 9.39
C THR A 15 15.14 8.68 10.17
N GLY A 16 14.97 7.60 10.94
CA GLY A 16 13.80 7.39 11.80
C GLY A 16 12.63 6.65 11.14
N GLN A 17 12.81 6.09 9.94
CA GLN A 17 11.78 5.26 9.30
C GLN A 17 11.71 3.89 9.99
N LEU A 18 10.50 3.37 10.22
CA LEU A 18 10.34 2.01 10.74
C LEU A 18 10.78 1.01 9.68
N VAL A 19 11.84 0.24 9.90
CA VAL A 19 12.33 -0.76 8.92
C VAL A 19 11.98 -2.18 9.31
N HIS A 20 11.66 -2.42 10.58
CA HIS A 20 11.36 -3.75 11.08
C HIS A 20 10.48 -3.68 12.34
N SER A 21 9.42 -4.50 12.38
CA SER A 21 8.63 -4.76 13.59
C SER A 21 8.47 -6.25 13.87
N GLU A 22 8.55 -6.63 15.14
CA GLU A 22 8.26 -7.96 15.66
C GLU A 22 7.04 -7.87 16.59
N ASP A 23 5.97 -8.61 16.31
CA ASP A 23 4.80 -8.77 17.19
C ASP A 23 4.31 -10.23 17.14
N GLU A 24 4.28 -10.92 18.28
CA GLU A 24 3.86 -12.32 18.39
C GLU A 24 4.46 -13.29 17.36
N GLY A 25 5.74 -13.10 17.03
CA GLY A 25 6.44 -13.94 16.04
C GLY A 25 6.15 -13.56 14.59
N LEU A 26 5.28 -12.58 14.34
CA LEU A 26 5.18 -11.90 13.05
C LEU A 26 6.32 -10.90 12.91
N ILE A 27 7.14 -11.10 11.89
CA ILE A 27 8.23 -10.20 11.52
C ILE A 27 7.77 -9.42 10.29
N THR A 28 7.60 -8.10 10.42
CA THR A 28 7.31 -7.22 9.28
C THR A 28 8.55 -6.42 8.92
N LEU A 29 8.95 -6.47 7.65
CA LEU A 29 9.99 -5.58 7.09
C LEU A 29 9.33 -4.54 6.20
N TRP A 30 9.77 -3.29 6.34
CA TRP A 30 9.25 -2.16 5.59
C TRP A 30 10.34 -1.60 4.69
N HIS A 31 9.99 -1.36 3.43
CA HIS A 31 10.93 -0.90 2.41
C HIS A 31 10.47 0.43 1.84
N TYR A 32 11.44 1.31 1.59
CA TYR A 32 11.20 2.68 1.18
C TYR A 32 11.98 3.01 -0.09
N ASP A 33 11.47 3.93 -0.89
CA ASP A 33 12.24 4.53 -1.98
C ASP A 33 13.12 5.69 -1.50
N ALA A 34 13.87 6.30 -2.42
CA ALA A 34 14.77 7.41 -2.13
C ALA A 34 14.05 8.71 -1.68
N SER A 35 12.72 8.78 -1.82
CA SER A 35 11.89 9.90 -1.36
C SER A 35 11.18 9.57 -0.03
N ASP A 36 11.65 8.56 0.69
CA ASP A 36 11.15 8.11 1.98
C ASP A 36 9.69 7.59 1.95
N ARG A 37 9.20 7.16 0.78
CA ARG A 37 7.85 6.58 0.62
C ARG A 37 7.90 5.06 0.69
N ILE A 38 6.94 4.44 1.36
CA ILE A 38 6.85 2.98 1.48
C ILE A 38 6.59 2.38 0.09
N THR A 39 7.36 1.38 -0.34
CA THR A 39 7.15 0.71 -1.63
C THR A 39 6.58 -0.69 -1.48
N HIS A 40 6.98 -1.40 -0.42
CA HIS A 40 6.42 -2.70 -0.08
C HIS A 40 6.73 -3.05 1.36
N ARG A 41 6.00 -4.05 1.87
CA ARG A 41 6.35 -4.73 3.11
C ARG A 41 6.28 -6.24 2.95
N THR A 42 7.09 -6.94 3.73
CA THR A 42 7.03 -8.40 3.85
C THR A 42 6.60 -8.78 5.25
N VAL A 43 5.90 -9.92 5.38
CA VAL A 43 5.53 -10.52 6.66
C VAL A 43 6.13 -11.93 6.69
N ASN A 44 6.98 -12.20 7.67
CA ASN A 44 7.74 -13.46 7.80
C ASN A 44 8.58 -13.82 6.56
N GLY A 45 8.99 -12.80 5.79
CA GLY A 45 9.77 -12.97 4.55
C GLY A 45 8.91 -13.07 3.29
N ASP A 46 7.59 -13.25 3.42
CA ASP A 46 6.68 -13.31 2.28
C ASP A 46 6.16 -11.91 1.90
N PRO A 47 6.00 -11.59 0.59
CA PRO A 47 5.37 -10.33 0.17
C PRO A 47 3.97 -10.18 0.76
N ALA A 48 3.68 -9.01 1.33
CA ALA A 48 2.36 -8.68 1.84
C ALA A 48 1.71 -7.61 0.95
N GLU A 49 2.02 -6.33 1.17
CA GLU A 49 1.48 -5.22 0.38
C GLU A 49 2.57 -4.48 -0.40
N GLN A 50 2.16 -3.90 -1.52
CA GLN A 50 2.96 -3.06 -2.41
C GLN A 50 2.25 -1.74 -2.67
N TRP A 51 3.03 -0.67 -2.81
CA TRP A 51 2.60 0.68 -3.12
C TRP A 51 3.36 1.19 -4.34
N GLN A 52 2.65 1.85 -5.26
CA GLN A 52 3.24 2.46 -6.44
C GLN A 52 2.91 3.95 -6.48
N TYR A 53 3.84 4.74 -7.01
CA TYR A 53 3.72 6.19 -7.12
C TYR A 53 4.04 6.64 -8.55
N ASP A 54 3.42 7.73 -8.99
CA ASP A 54 3.81 8.40 -10.22
C ASP A 54 5.04 9.32 -10.04
N GLU A 55 5.39 10.04 -11.11
CA GLU A 55 6.51 10.99 -11.13
C GLU A 55 6.31 12.24 -10.26
N HIS A 56 5.06 12.63 -10.01
CA HIS A 56 4.71 13.71 -9.08
C HIS A 56 4.76 13.23 -7.62
N GLY A 57 4.80 11.91 -7.45
CA GLY A 57 4.84 11.22 -6.19
C GLY A 57 3.49 10.96 -5.55
N TRP A 58 2.42 11.03 -6.34
CA TRP A 58 1.09 10.63 -5.93
C TRP A 58 0.98 9.11 -5.95
N LEU A 59 0.32 8.56 -4.92
CA LEU A 59 0.06 7.12 -4.82
C LEU A 59 -0.87 6.70 -5.95
N THR A 60 -0.45 5.78 -6.82
CA THR A 60 -1.27 5.31 -7.95
C THR A 60 -1.84 3.93 -7.72
N GLU A 61 -1.24 3.13 -6.84
CA GLU A 61 -1.71 1.78 -6.57
C GLU A 61 -1.33 1.30 -5.16
N ILE A 62 -2.23 0.54 -4.54
CA ILE A 62 -1.91 -0.41 -3.47
C ILE A 62 -2.35 -1.80 -3.91
N SER A 63 -1.50 -2.82 -3.77
CA SER A 63 -1.85 -4.20 -4.13
C SER A 63 -1.28 -5.26 -3.20
N HIS A 64 -1.96 -6.41 -3.13
CA HIS A 64 -1.50 -7.62 -2.43
C HIS A 64 -2.15 -8.88 -3.04
N ILE A 65 -1.68 -10.06 -2.61
CA ILE A 65 -2.31 -11.34 -2.95
C ILE A 65 -3.25 -11.76 -1.81
N SER A 66 -4.50 -12.04 -2.14
CA SER A 66 -5.50 -12.60 -1.23
C SER A 66 -6.14 -13.82 -1.89
N GLU A 67 -6.11 -14.96 -1.20
CA GLU A 67 -6.68 -16.23 -1.69
C GLU A 67 -6.21 -16.60 -3.12
N GLY A 68 -4.94 -16.31 -3.45
CA GLY A 68 -4.35 -16.58 -4.77
C GLY A 68 -4.67 -15.54 -5.85
N HIS A 69 -5.51 -14.55 -5.56
CA HIS A 69 -5.86 -13.47 -6.47
C HIS A 69 -5.13 -12.20 -6.12
N ARG A 70 -4.80 -11.39 -7.13
CA ARG A 70 -4.28 -10.05 -6.90
C ARG A 70 -5.44 -9.10 -6.67
N VAL A 71 -5.41 -8.45 -5.50
CA VAL A 71 -6.36 -7.42 -5.11
C VAL A 71 -5.63 -6.09 -5.16
N ALA A 72 -6.19 -5.11 -5.87
CA ALA A 72 -5.58 -3.79 -5.98
C ALA A 72 -6.61 -2.66 -5.86
N VAL A 73 -6.14 -1.50 -5.42
CA VAL A 73 -6.84 -0.21 -5.53
C VAL A 73 -5.97 0.71 -6.35
N HIS A 74 -6.53 1.26 -7.42
CA HIS A 74 -5.88 2.23 -8.29
C HIS A 74 -6.45 3.62 -8.05
N TYR A 75 -5.59 4.62 -7.97
CA TYR A 75 -5.97 6.00 -7.66
C TYR A 75 -5.71 6.92 -8.86
N GLY A 76 -6.76 7.64 -9.28
CA GLY A 76 -6.66 8.70 -10.28
C GLY A 76 -6.48 10.06 -9.63
N HIS A 77 -5.65 10.91 -10.21
CA HIS A 77 -5.40 12.27 -9.73
C HIS A 77 -5.64 13.29 -10.86
N ASP A 78 -6.05 14.51 -10.52
CA ASP A 78 -5.99 15.64 -11.43
C ASP A 78 -4.62 16.35 -11.38
N ASP A 79 -4.42 17.35 -12.22
CA ASP A 79 -3.15 18.12 -12.31
C ASP A 79 -2.78 18.85 -11.01
N LYS A 80 -3.68 18.93 -10.03
CA LYS A 80 -3.44 19.52 -8.71
C LYS A 80 -3.18 18.46 -7.64
N GLY A 81 -3.17 17.17 -8.00
CA GLY A 81 -2.99 16.05 -7.09
C GLY A 81 -4.23 15.71 -6.27
N ARG A 82 -5.41 16.17 -6.69
CA ARG A 82 -6.68 15.80 -6.02
C ARG A 82 -7.17 14.46 -6.56
N LEU A 83 -7.66 13.61 -5.67
CA LEU A 83 -8.10 12.26 -6.00
C LEU A 83 -9.38 12.28 -6.85
N THR A 84 -9.29 12.01 -8.15
CA THR A 84 -10.44 12.00 -9.07
C THR A 84 -11.18 10.68 -9.13
N GLY A 85 -10.60 9.60 -8.60
CA GLY A 85 -11.30 8.33 -8.52
C GLY A 85 -10.46 7.21 -7.93
N GLU A 86 -11.17 6.14 -7.58
CA GLU A 86 -10.63 4.90 -7.03
C GLU A 86 -11.22 3.75 -7.82
N ARG A 87 -10.35 2.87 -8.34
CA ARG A 87 -10.76 1.64 -9.03
C ARG A 87 -10.21 0.45 -8.27
N GLN A 88 -11.09 -0.35 -7.70
CA GLN A 88 -10.74 -1.59 -7.00
C GLN A 88 -10.83 -2.76 -7.98
N THR A 89 -9.89 -3.69 -7.92
CA THR A 89 -9.83 -4.84 -8.82
C THR A 89 -9.50 -6.12 -8.06
N VAL A 90 -10.02 -7.23 -8.56
CA VAL A 90 -9.59 -8.60 -8.23
C VAL A 90 -9.27 -9.28 -9.55
N GLU A 91 -8.02 -9.68 -9.74
CA GLU A 91 -7.56 -10.34 -10.96
C GLU A 91 -6.82 -11.64 -10.65
N ASN A 92 -6.88 -12.57 -11.59
CA ASN A 92 -6.03 -13.76 -11.56
C ASN A 92 -4.61 -13.36 -12.00
N PRO A 93 -3.59 -13.44 -11.12
CA PRO A 93 -2.25 -12.98 -11.44
C PRO A 93 -1.53 -13.86 -12.48
N GLU A 94 -1.97 -15.11 -12.68
CA GLU A 94 -1.37 -16.02 -13.67
C GLU A 94 -1.91 -15.78 -15.08
N THR A 95 -3.20 -15.44 -15.21
CA THR A 95 -3.86 -15.28 -16.51
C THR A 95 -4.11 -13.83 -16.89
N GLY A 96 -4.08 -12.90 -15.93
CA GLY A 96 -4.50 -11.51 -16.10
C GLY A 96 -6.02 -11.33 -16.24
N GLU A 97 -6.81 -12.36 -15.96
CA GLU A 97 -8.27 -12.28 -16.02
C GLU A 97 -8.81 -11.38 -14.90
N MET A 98 -9.60 -10.36 -15.28
CA MET A 98 -10.33 -9.53 -14.33
C MET A 98 -11.56 -10.28 -13.81
N LEU A 99 -11.54 -10.65 -12.54
CA LEU A 99 -12.63 -11.39 -11.89
C LEU A 99 -13.69 -10.45 -11.33
N TRP A 100 -13.26 -9.27 -10.87
CA TRP A 100 -14.13 -8.25 -10.34
C TRP A 100 -13.49 -6.87 -10.42
N GLU A 101 -14.31 -5.85 -10.68
CA GLU A 101 -13.90 -4.46 -10.54
C GLU A 101 -15.04 -3.59 -10.00
N HIS A 102 -14.64 -2.50 -9.34
CA HIS A 102 -15.53 -1.43 -8.92
C HIS A 102 -14.82 -0.09 -9.07
N GLU A 103 -15.55 0.95 -9.51
CA GLU A 103 -15.00 2.28 -9.69
C GLU A 103 -15.88 3.32 -8.99
N THR A 104 -15.23 4.21 -8.23
CA THR A 104 -15.83 5.43 -7.67
C THR A 104 -15.10 6.64 -8.25
N LYS A 105 -15.86 7.66 -8.67
CA LYS A 105 -15.32 8.91 -9.24
C LYS A 105 -15.68 10.10 -8.38
N HIS A 106 -14.73 11.00 -8.23
CA HIS A 106 -14.88 12.28 -7.56
C HIS A 106 -14.77 13.40 -8.59
N ALA A 107 -15.75 14.31 -8.56
CA ALA A 107 -15.74 15.50 -9.38
C ALA A 107 -15.58 16.72 -8.48
N TYR A 108 -14.50 17.47 -8.69
CA TYR A 108 -14.25 18.72 -7.97
C TYR A 108 -14.58 19.91 -8.85
N SER A 109 -15.30 20.89 -8.29
CA SER A 109 -15.40 22.20 -8.90
C SER A 109 -14.02 22.92 -8.85
N GLU A 110 -13.85 23.96 -9.67
CA GLU A 110 -12.63 24.80 -9.61
C GLU A 110 -12.40 25.43 -8.23
N GLN A 111 -13.46 25.54 -7.42
CA GLN A 111 -13.43 26.17 -6.10
C GLN A 111 -13.14 25.20 -4.95
N GLY A 112 -13.07 23.88 -5.20
CA GLY A 112 -12.73 22.88 -4.19
C GLY A 112 -13.76 22.78 -3.07
N LEU A 113 -14.74 21.89 -3.24
CA LEU A 113 -15.55 21.37 -2.14
C LEU A 113 -15.22 19.90 -1.95
#